data_AF-A0A352F8R8-F1
#
_entry.id   AF-A0A352F8R8-F1
#
_cell.length_a   1.000
_cell.length_b   1.000
_cell.length_c   1.000
_cell.angle_alpha   90.00
_cell.angle_beta   90.00
_cell.angle_gamma   90.00
#
_symmetry.space_group_name_H-M   'P 1'
#
loop_
_entity.id
_entity.type
_entity.pdbx_description
1 polymer ?
#
loop_
_entity_poly.entity_id
_entity_poly.type
_entity_poly.pdbx_seq_one_letter_code
_entity_poly.pdbx_strand_id
1 'polypeptide(L)' 'MYQISEIKLPPTSSIREALRVIDKGAMKIALVVDPSDRLIGTLSDGDIRRGILAGLGLEDAIETIY' A
#
# COMPACT_ATOMS: atom_id res chain seq x y z
N MET A 1 -15.54 12.47 5.82
CA MET A 1 -15.96 11.17 5.24
C MET A 1 -14.86 10.79 4.29
N TYR A 2 -14.16 9.67 4.51
CA TYR A 2 -13.04 9.27 3.65
C TYR A 2 -13.58 8.67 2.35
N GLN A 3 -12.99 9.06 1.21
CA GLN A 3 -13.35 8.44 -0.06
C GLN A 3 -12.46 7.21 -0.29
N ILE A 4 -13.04 6.12 -0.79
CA ILE A 4 -12.28 4.88 -1.08
C ILE A 4 -11.14 5.14 -2.07
N SER A 5 -11.31 6.12 -2.97
CA SER A 5 -10.26 6.59 -3.87
C SER A 5 -8.99 7.07 -3.17
N GLU A 6 -9.08 7.58 -1.94
CA GLU A 6 -7.94 8.10 -1.17
C GLU A 6 -7.06 7.01 -0.57
N ILE A 7 -7.53 5.76 -0.59
CA ILE A 7 -6.79 4.60 -0.05
C ILE A 7 -6.34 3.61 -1.13
N LYS A 8 -6.45 3.95 -2.42
CA LYS A 8 -6.02 3.09 -3.54
C LYS A 8 -4.60 3.40 -3.99
N LEU A 9 -3.83 2.37 -4.34
CA LEU A 9 -2.48 2.45 -4.89
C LEU A 9 -2.29 1.42 -6.03
N PRO A 10 -1.50 1.73 -7.07
CA PRO A 10 -1.01 0.72 -8.00
C PRO A 10 0.06 -0.16 -7.34
N PRO A 11 0.31 -1.39 -7.85
CA PRO A 11 1.35 -2.28 -7.31
C PRO A 11 2.77 -1.72 -7.46
N THR A 12 2.95 -0.78 -8.39
CA THR A 12 4.23 -0.09 -8.64
C THR A 12 4.49 1.06 -7.67
N SER A 13 3.55 1.38 -6.77
CA SER A 13 3.76 2.41 -5.75
C SER A 13 4.86 2.01 -4.77
N SER A 14 5.55 2.99 -4.24
CA SER A 14 6.62 2.74 -3.27
C SER A 14 6.07 2.42 -1.88
N ILE A 15 6.87 1.73 -1.06
CA ILE A 15 6.60 1.53 0.37
C ILE A 15 6.29 2.86 1.07
N ARG A 16 7.00 3.96 0.73
CA ARG A 16 6.71 5.29 1.29
C ARG A 16 5.32 5.80 0.92
N GLU A 17 4.87 5.59 -0.31
CA GLU A 17 3.52 5.97 -0.74
C GLU A 17 2.46 5.19 0.04
N ALA A 18 2.67 3.89 0.19
CA ALA A 18 1.77 3.06 0.95
C ALA A 18 1.70 3.43 2.43
N LEU A 19 2.83 3.74 3.07
CA LEU A 19 2.85 4.27 4.43
C LEU A 19 2.07 5.59 4.55
N ARG A 20 2.20 6.50 3.58
CA ARG A 20 1.43 7.76 3.57
C ARG A 20 -0.07 7.52 3.44
N VAL A 21 -0.48 6.54 2.64
CA VAL A 21 -1.90 6.18 2.50
C VAL A 21 -2.43 5.53 3.77
N ILE A 22 -1.70 4.58 4.36
CA ILE A 22 -2.08 3.88 5.59
C ILE A 22 -2.18 4.85 6.77
N ASP A 23 -1.23 5.79 6.90
CA ASP A 23 -1.21 6.81 7.97
C ASP A 23 -2.36 7.81 7.83
N LYS A 24 -2.64 8.28 6.61
CA LYS A 24 -3.75 9.22 6.34
C LYS A 24 -5.12 8.55 6.43
N GLY A 25 -5.21 7.27 6.10
CA GLY A 25 -6.45 6.52 6.13
C GLY A 25 -6.81 6.15 7.56
N ALA A 26 -7.95 6.61 8.06
CA ALA A 26 -8.47 6.17 9.37
C ALA A 26 -8.65 4.63 9.46
N MET A 27 -8.65 3.93 8.32
CA MET A 27 -8.82 2.48 8.20
C MET A 27 -7.53 1.66 8.32
N LYS A 28 -6.35 2.30 8.40
CA LYS A 28 -5.04 1.61 8.53
C LYS A 28 -4.77 0.55 7.46
N ILE A 29 -5.25 0.79 6.24
CA ILE A 29 -5.15 -0.13 5.10
C ILE A 29 -5.00 0.67 3.80
N ALA A 30 -4.23 0.13 2.85
CA ALA A 30 -4.22 0.54 1.46
C ALA A 30 -4.78 -0.58 0.57
N LEU A 31 -5.56 -0.20 -0.43
CA LEU A 31 -6.10 -1.08 -1.45
C LEU A 31 -5.17 -1.06 -2.66
N VAL A 32 -4.69 -2.22 -3.09
CA VAL A 32 -3.85 -2.32 -4.28
C VAL A 32 -4.72 -2.67 -5.47
N VAL A 33 -4.69 -1.81 -6.50
CA VAL A 33 -5.52 -1.95 -7.70
C VAL A 33 -4.70 -2.02 -8.98
N ASP A 34 -5.20 -2.76 -9.96
CA ASP A 34 -4.63 -2.78 -11.31
C ASP A 34 -5.05 -1.54 -12.14
N PRO A 35 -4.52 -1.35 -13.37
CA PRO A 35 -4.91 -0.23 -14.24
C PRO A 35 -6.39 -0.20 -14.66
N SER A 36 -7.13 -1.29 -14.47
CA SER A 36 -8.58 -1.40 -14.73
C SER A 36 -9.42 -1.15 -13.46
N ASP A 37 -8.81 -0.63 -12.40
CA ASP A 37 -9.39 -0.38 -11.07
C ASP A 37 -9.90 -1.64 -10.36
N ARG A 38 -9.33 -2.81 -10.69
CA ARG A 38 -9.66 -4.06 -10.00
C ARG A 38 -8.78 -4.22 -8.76
N LEU A 39 -9.40 -4.54 -7.63
CA LEU A 39 -8.68 -4.88 -6.40
C LEU A 39 -7.88 -6.16 -6.59
N ILE A 40 -6.56 -6.08 -6.46
CA ILE A 40 -5.63 -7.21 -6.60
C ILE A 40 -4.93 -7.57 -5.29
N GLY A 41 -5.04 -6.72 -4.26
CA GLY A 41 -4.44 -6.98 -2.95
C GLY A 41 -4.74 -5.91 -1.93
N THR A 42 -4.24 -6.10 -0.72
CA THR A 42 -4.40 -5.15 0.39
C THR A 42 -3.11 -5.05 1.17
N LEU A 43 -2.80 -3.85 1.66
CA LEU A 43 -1.57 -3.62 2.40
C LEU A 43 -1.85 -2.97 3.75
N SER A 44 -1.22 -3.47 4.80
CA SER A 44 -1.27 -2.95 6.16
C SER A 44 0.12 -2.58 6.69
N ASP A 45 0.17 -1.93 7.86
CA ASP A 45 1.44 -1.70 8.59
C ASP A 45 2.22 -3.00 8.85
N GLY A 46 1.52 -4.13 8.98
CA GLY A 46 2.14 -5.44 9.18
C GLY A 46 2.91 -5.93 7.96
N ASP A 47 2.37 -5.68 6.78
CA ASP A 47 2.97 -6.04 5.51
C ASP A 47 4.20 -5.18 5.21
N ILE A 48 4.05 -3.85 5.39
CA ILE A 48 5.18 -2.92 5.28
C ILE A 48 6.31 -3.29 6.22
N ARG A 49 5.99 -3.53 7.51
CA ARG A 49 6.99 -3.91 8.50
C ARG A 49 7.69 -5.20 8.11
N ARG A 50 6.96 -6.21 7.60
CA ARG A 50 7.57 -7.47 7.13
C ARG A 50 8.48 -7.24 5.92
N GLY A 51 8.08 -6.39 4.97
CA GLY A 51 8.91 -6.01 3.83
C GLY A 51 10.23 -5.34 4.23
N ILE A 52 10.16 -4.36 5.14
CA ILE A 52 11.36 -3.67 5.67
C ILE A 52 12.28 -4.66 6.40
N LEU A 53 11.72 -5.56 7.23
CA LEU A 53 12.50 -6.61 7.90
C LEU A 53 13.12 -7.62 6.92
N ALA A 54 12.53 -7.79 5.73
CA ALA A 54 13.08 -8.60 4.65
C ALA A 54 14.11 -7.87 3.78
N GLY A 55 14.45 -6.61 4.11
CA GLY A 55 15.49 -5.83 3.44
C GLY A 55 15.00 -4.85 2.38
N LEU A 56 13.68 -4.69 2.20
CA LEU A 56 13.13 -3.68 1.29
C LEU A 56 13.32 -2.26 1.85
N GLY A 57 13.68 -1.34 0.97
CA GLY A 57 13.78 0.09 1.23
C GLY A 57 12.48 0.85 0.94
N LEU A 58 12.42 2.11 1.38
CA LEU A 58 11.22 2.94 1.24
C LEU A 58 10.85 3.28 -0.22
N GLU A 59 11.80 3.14 -1.15
CA GLU A 59 11.57 3.37 -2.58
C GLU A 59 11.19 2.10 -3.35
N ASP A 60 11.30 0.92 -2.72
CA ASP A 60 10.95 -0.32 -3.38
C ASP A 60 9.44 -0.40 -3.62
N ALA A 61 9.06 -1.02 -4.73
CA ALA A 61 7.67 -1.22 -5.10
C ALA A 61 6.96 -2.18 -4.14
N ILE A 62 5.67 -1.95 -3.89
CA ILE A 62 4.86 -2.79 -3.01
C ILE A 62 4.45 -4.14 -3.63
N GLU A 63 4.78 -4.40 -4.90
CA GLU A 63 4.39 -5.59 -5.67
C GLU A 63 4.64 -6.93 -4.99
N THR A 64 5.66 -7.00 -4.13
CA THR A 64 6.07 -8.26 -3.48
C THR A 64 5.49 -8.45 -2.08
N ILE A 65 4.68 -7.52 -1.57
CA ILE A 65 4.30 -7.48 -0.14
C ILE A 65 2.81 -7.29 0.17
N TYR A 66 1.91 -7.22 -0.82
CA TYR A 66 0.45 -7.13 -0.60
C TYR A 66 -0.31 -8.44 -0.84
#